data_AF-A0A1V5GNG5-F1
#
_entry.id   AF-A0A1V5GNG5-F1
#
_cell.length_a   1.000
_cell.length_b   1.000
_cell.length_c   1.000
_cell.angle_alpha   90.00
_cell.angle_beta   90.00
_cell.angle_gamma   90.00
#
_symmetry.space_group_name_H-M   'P 1'
#
loop_
_entity.id
_entity.type
_entity.pdbx_description
1 polymer ?
#
loop_
_entity_poly.entity_id
_entity_poly.type
_entity_poly.pdbx_seq_one_letter_code
_entity_poly.pdbx_strand_id
1 'polypeptide(L)'
;MSVSTGQHRYNFIDLFAGAGGLSEGFVQAGFKPIAHVEMNEFAAKTLETRSAYYYLKDTNNLGVYTKYLTGKITRKQFMEHIPASITKTIIHETMSDKTLPNIFKTIDGIMKIKGINSVDVVIGGPPCQAYLMV
;
A
#
# COMPACT_ATOMS: atom_id res chain seq x y z
N MET A 1 -17.60 -23.99 7.67
CA MET A 1 -18.60 -23.07 8.25
C MET A 1 -18.58 -21.80 7.41
N SER A 2 -19.66 -21.56 6.68
CA SER A 2 -19.85 -20.37 5.84
C SER A 2 -20.15 -19.19 6.75
N VAL A 3 -19.31 -18.15 6.74
CA VAL A 3 -19.64 -16.87 7.36
C VAL A 3 -20.05 -15.92 6.25
N SER A 4 -21.36 -15.85 6.02
CA SER A 4 -22.01 -14.76 5.30
C SER A 4 -22.46 -13.72 6.34
N THR A 5 -21.63 -12.72 6.57
CA THR A 5 -22.02 -11.47 7.24
C THR A 5 -21.58 -10.34 6.33
N GLY A 6 -22.45 -9.36 6.05
CA GLY A 6 -22.10 -8.20 5.23
C GLY A 6 -20.82 -7.55 5.75
N GLN A 7 -19.69 -7.84 5.10
CA GLN A 7 -18.38 -7.40 5.58
C GLN A 7 -18.23 -5.91 5.26
N HIS A 8 -18.48 -5.05 6.24
CA HIS A 8 -17.86 -3.74 6.25
C HIS A 8 -16.35 -3.97 6.23
N ARG A 9 -15.74 -3.74 5.07
CA ARG A 9 -14.28 -3.76 4.92
C ARG A 9 -13.76 -2.43 5.43
N TYR A 10 -13.14 -2.44 6.60
CA TYR A 10 -12.50 -1.27 7.18
C TYR A 10 -11.35 -0.78 6.29
N ASN A 11 -11.26 0.52 6.10
CA ASN A 11 -10.20 1.17 5.36
C ASN A 11 -9.12 1.66 6.31
N PHE A 12 -7.85 1.48 5.94
CA PHE A 12 -6.75 1.88 6.79
C PHE A 12 -5.66 2.64 6.05
N ILE A 13 -4.87 3.40 6.81
CA ILE A 13 -3.63 4.04 6.36
C ILE A 13 -2.49 3.45 7.17
N ASP A 14 -1.39 3.09 6.49
CA ASP A 14 -0.16 2.63 7.13
C ASP A 14 0.92 3.72 7.09
N LEU A 15 1.33 4.21 8.25
CA LEU A 15 2.38 5.22 8.40
C LEU A 15 3.68 4.53 8.81
N PHE A 16 4.82 4.91 8.22
CA PHE A 16 6.09 4.22 8.45
C PHE A 16 5.98 2.72 8.10
N ALA A 17 5.41 2.46 6.92
CA ALA A 17 4.94 1.13 6.51
C ALA A 17 6.08 0.10 6.37
N GLY A 18 7.34 0.55 6.24
CA GLY A 18 8.49 -0.30 5.98
C GLY A 18 8.24 -1.15 4.73
N ALA A 19 8.65 -2.41 4.78
CA ALA A 19 8.40 -3.35 3.69
C ALA A 19 6.94 -3.87 3.64
N GLY A 20 6.06 -3.43 4.54
CA GLY A 20 4.63 -3.76 4.53
C GLY A 20 4.22 -5.02 5.30
N GLY A 21 5.04 -5.51 6.23
CA GLY A 21 4.71 -6.71 7.01
C GLY A 21 3.44 -6.57 7.86
N LEU A 22 3.25 -5.41 8.51
CA LEU A 22 2.03 -5.12 9.28
C LEU A 22 0.83 -4.96 8.34
N SER A 23 0.99 -4.15 7.29
CA SER A 23 -0.01 -4.00 6.23
C SER A 23 -0.52 -5.32 5.67
N GLU A 24 0.39 -6.27 5.42
CA GLU A 24 0.05 -7.59 4.90
C GLU A 24 -0.91 -8.35 5.83
N GLY A 25 -0.69 -8.28 7.14
CA GLY A 25 -1.60 -8.88 8.13
C GLY A 25 -3.01 -8.27 8.10
N PHE A 26 -3.10 -6.94 7.98
CA PHE A 26 -4.40 -6.25 7.86
C PHE A 26 -5.13 -6.60 6.56
N VAL A 27 -4.41 -6.67 5.45
CA VAL A 27 -4.98 -7.10 4.16
C VAL A 27 -5.50 -8.54 4.24
N GLN A 28 -4.74 -9.46 4.85
CA GLN A 28 -5.19 -10.84 5.07
C GLN A 28 -6.41 -10.93 5.99
N ALA A 29 -6.53 -10.02 6.96
CA ALA A 29 -7.70 -9.89 7.82
C ALA A 29 -8.92 -9.23 7.13
N GLY A 30 -8.80 -8.82 5.86
CA GLY A 30 -9.89 -8.26 5.06
C GLY A 30 -10.00 -6.73 5.09
N PHE A 31 -9.04 -6.04 5.69
CA PHE A 31 -8.96 -4.58 5.67
C PHE A 31 -8.46 -4.08 4.31
N LYS A 32 -8.86 -2.87 3.93
CA LYS A 32 -8.52 -2.24 2.66
C LYS A 32 -7.51 -1.11 2.86
N PRO A 33 -6.31 -1.18 2.25
CA PRO A 33 -5.36 -0.09 2.33
C PRO A 33 -5.82 1.09 1.47
N ILE A 34 -5.82 2.28 2.08
CA ILE A 34 -6.00 3.56 1.39
C ILE A 34 -4.63 4.00 0.86
N ALA A 35 -3.65 4.09 1.75
CA ALA A 35 -2.29 4.52 1.46
C ALA A 35 -1.27 3.90 2.42
N HIS A 36 -0.04 3.78 1.93
CA HIS A 36 1.16 3.43 2.69
C HIS A 36 2.15 4.58 2.57
N VAL A 37 2.63 5.12 3.70
CA VAL A 37 3.65 6.17 3.73
C VAL A 37 4.96 5.57 4.20
N GLU A 38 5.99 5.66 3.36
CA GLU A 38 7.31 5.10 3.62
C GLU A 38 8.40 5.98 3.02
N MET A 39 9.52 6.20 3.72
CA MET A 39 10.60 7.07 3.25
C MET A 39 11.74 6.31 2.57
N ASN A 40 11.88 5.02 2.84
CA ASN A 40 12.94 4.19 2.30
C ASN A 40 12.54 3.67 0.91
N GLU A 41 13.35 3.99 -0.09
CA GLU A 41 13.08 3.65 -1.49
C GLU A 41 12.91 2.14 -1.71
N PHE A 42 13.73 1.30 -1.06
CA PHE A 42 13.65 -0.15 -1.24
C PHE A 42 12.39 -0.73 -0.57
N ALA A 43 12.03 -0.21 0.60
CA ALA A 43 10.82 -0.57 1.31
C ALA A 43 9.57 -0.17 0.52
N ALA A 44 9.53 1.06 -0.01
CA ALA A 44 8.49 1.54 -0.91
C ALA A 44 8.37 0.66 -2.18
N LYS A 45 9.50 0.29 -2.80
CA LYS A 45 9.51 -0.63 -3.95
C LYS A 45 8.94 -2.01 -3.62
N THR A 46 9.15 -2.51 -2.40
CA THR A 46 8.54 -3.76 -1.94
C THR A 46 7.02 -3.61 -1.80
N LEU A 47 6.54 -2.51 -1.20
CA LEU A 47 5.12 -2.18 -1.09
C LEU A 47 4.44 -2.08 -2.46
N GLU A 48 5.09 -1.44 -3.44
CA GLU A 48 4.60 -1.36 -4.83
C GLU A 48 4.43 -2.75 -5.44
N THR A 49 5.45 -3.61 -5.33
CA THR A 49 5.40 -4.98 -5.87
C THR A 49 4.31 -5.79 -5.18
N ARG A 50 4.12 -5.62 -3.87
CA ARG A 50 3.08 -6.33 -3.11
C ARG A 50 1.68 -5.84 -3.49
N SER A 51 1.49 -4.53 -3.65
CA SER A 51 0.22 -3.96 -4.09
C SER A 51 -0.13 -4.38 -5.52
N ALA A 52 0.87 -4.43 -6.40
CA ALA A 52 0.74 -4.99 -7.74
C ALA A 52 0.31 -6.46 -7.74
N TYR A 53 0.87 -7.28 -6.83
CA TYR A 53 0.44 -8.67 -6.66
C TYR A 53 -1.06 -8.77 -6.32
N TYR A 54 -1.56 -7.99 -5.36
CA TYR A 54 -2.98 -8.04 -4.99
C TYR A 54 -3.88 -7.60 -6.13
N TYR A 55 -3.51 -6.52 -6.83
CA TYR A 55 -4.23 -6.11 -8.03
C TYR A 55 -4.29 -7.21 -9.10
N LEU A 56 -3.16 -7.86 -9.39
CA LEU A 56 -3.11 -8.95 -10.36
C LEU A 56 -3.85 -10.20 -9.88
N LYS A 57 -3.87 -10.46 -8.57
CA LYS A 57 -4.65 -11.54 -7.96
C LYS A 57 -6.14 -11.30 -8.15
N ASP A 58 -6.61 -10.10 -7.83
CA ASP A 58 -8.02 -9.72 -7.91
C ASP A 58 -8.53 -9.64 -9.36
N THR A 59 -7.64 -9.31 -10.30
CA THR A 59 -7.95 -9.30 -11.75
C THR A 59 -7.66 -10.62 -12.46
N ASN A 60 -7.33 -11.68 -11.71
CA ASN A 60 -6.99 -13.01 -12.24
C ASN A 60 -5.87 -13.02 -13.29
N ASN A 61 -4.88 -12.13 -13.15
CA ASN A 61 -3.76 -11.94 -14.07
C ASN A 61 -2.39 -12.23 -13.42
N LEU A 62 -2.35 -13.20 -12.49
CA LEU A 62 -1.13 -13.60 -11.78
C LEU A 62 -0.01 -14.11 -12.69
N GLY A 63 -0.31 -14.49 -13.94
CA GLY A 63 0.70 -14.89 -14.92
C GLY A 63 1.75 -13.80 -15.17
N VAL A 64 1.38 -12.52 -15.11
CA VAL A 64 2.32 -11.38 -15.21
C VAL A 64 3.29 -11.38 -14.03
N TYR A 65 2.78 -11.62 -12.82
CA TYR A 65 3.60 -11.70 -11.62
C TYR A 65 4.58 -12.89 -11.67
N THR A 66 4.13 -14.06 -12.13
CA THR A 66 5.00 -15.23 -12.32
C THR A 66 6.11 -14.96 -13.34
N LYS A 67 5.81 -14.26 -14.45
CA LYS A 67 6.84 -13.86 -15.43
C LYS A 67 7.89 -12.94 -14.80
N TYR A 68 7.47 -12.00 -13.95
CA TYR A 68 8.39 -11.13 -13.23
C TYR A 68 9.28 -11.91 -12.25
N LEU A 69 8.68 -12.79 -11.43
CA LEU A 69 9.43 -13.63 -10.49
C LEU A 69 10.43 -14.58 -11.15
N THR A 70 10.09 -15.10 -12.34
CA THR A 70 10.97 -16.00 -13.11
C THR A 70 12.00 -15.27 -13.96
N GLY A 71 12.10 -13.93 -13.86
CA GLY A 71 13.05 -13.12 -14.61
C GLY A 71 12.73 -12.97 -16.10
N LYS A 72 11.54 -13.38 -16.55
CA LYS A 72 11.12 -13.29 -17.97
C LYS A 72 10.77 -11.86 -18.39
N ILE A 73 10.44 -10.99 -17.44
CA ILE A 73 10.21 -9.56 -17.66
C ILE A 73 10.94 -8.75 -16.58
N THR A 74 11.37 -7.54 -16.95
CA THR A 74 12.01 -6.59 -16.03
C THR A 74 11.00 -5.93 -15.09
N ARG A 75 11.47 -5.29 -14.01
CA ARG A 75 10.60 -4.50 -13.10
C ARG A 75 9.84 -3.42 -13.86
N LYS A 76 10.49 -2.74 -14.82
CA LYS A 76 9.85 -1.69 -15.63
C LYS A 76 8.65 -2.26 -16.40
N GLN A 77 8.87 -3.34 -17.15
CA GLN A 77 7.81 -4.03 -17.89
C GLN A 77 6.72 -4.58 -16.97
N PHE A 78 7.08 -5.07 -15.78
CA PHE A 78 6.12 -5.50 -14.78
C PHE A 78 5.20 -4.35 -14.33
N MET A 79 5.77 -3.19 -14.00
CA MET A 79 5.01 -2.04 -13.52
C MET A 79 4.14 -1.37 -14.60
N GLU A 80 4.48 -1.50 -15.89
CA GLU A 80 3.64 -1.03 -17.01
C GLU A 80 2.26 -1.72 -17.04
N HIS A 81 2.12 -2.91 -16.44
CA HIS A 81 0.83 -3.63 -16.33
C HIS A 81 -0.02 -3.17 -15.14
N ILE A 82 0.52 -2.34 -14.27
CA ILE A 82 -0.12 -1.94 -13.01
C ILE A 82 -0.65 -0.52 -13.15
N PRO A 83 -1.95 -0.27 -12.91
CA PRO A 83 -2.50 1.06 -13.08
C PRO A 83 -1.96 2.02 -12.02
N ALA A 84 -1.83 3.28 -12.41
CA ALA A 84 -1.35 4.34 -11.53
C ALA A 84 -2.21 4.51 -10.26
N SER A 85 -3.48 4.09 -10.28
CA SER A 85 -4.36 4.11 -9.11
C SER A 85 -3.92 3.17 -7.98
N ILE A 86 -3.12 2.14 -8.29
CA ILE A 86 -2.53 1.23 -7.31
C ILE A 86 -1.18 1.76 -6.86
N THR A 87 -0.30 2.15 -7.78
CA THR A 87 1.04 2.65 -7.41
C THR A 87 0.99 3.94 -6.62
N LYS A 88 0.04 4.85 -6.92
CA LYS A 88 -0.16 6.10 -6.16
C LYS A 88 -0.57 5.89 -4.69
N THR A 89 -1.00 4.68 -4.31
CA THR A 89 -1.27 4.39 -2.89
C THR A 89 0.00 4.28 -2.06
N ILE A 90 1.17 4.17 -2.69
CA ILE A 90 2.46 4.17 -2.02
C ILE A 90 3.02 5.58 -2.11
N ILE A 91 3.11 6.24 -0.96
CA ILE A 91 3.61 7.60 -0.83
C ILE A 91 5.06 7.50 -0.34
N HIS A 92 6.00 7.66 -1.27
CA HIS A 92 7.42 7.66 -0.97
C HIS A 92 7.89 9.04 -0.47
N GLU A 93 7.54 9.39 0.77
CA GLU A 93 7.88 10.68 1.38
C GLU A 93 8.34 10.52 2.83
N THR A 94 9.30 11.37 3.23
CA THR A 94 9.64 11.57 4.63
C THR A 94 8.55 12.40 5.31
N MET A 95 8.02 11.95 6.45
CA MET A 95 7.08 12.73 7.24
C MET A 95 7.78 13.86 7.99
N SER A 96 7.32 15.09 7.74
CA SER A 96 7.77 16.32 8.39
C SER A 96 6.66 17.37 8.27
N ASP A 97 6.74 18.47 9.04
CA ASP A 97 5.77 19.57 8.95
C ASP A 97 5.62 20.14 7.52
N LYS A 98 6.67 20.03 6.71
CA LYS A 98 6.69 20.53 5.32
C LYS A 98 6.01 19.59 4.33
N THR A 99 6.09 18.28 4.55
CA THR A 99 5.59 17.25 3.64
C THR A 99 4.19 16.78 4.00
N LEU A 100 3.80 16.92 5.27
CA LEU A 100 2.51 16.51 5.79
C LEU A 100 1.30 17.09 5.00
N PRO A 101 1.29 18.38 4.59
CA PRO A 101 0.22 18.90 3.75
C PRO A 101 0.08 18.18 2.40
N ASN A 102 1.19 17.76 1.79
CA ASN A 102 1.17 17.04 0.51
C ASN A 102 0.72 15.58 0.68
N ILE A 103 1.12 14.94 1.77
CA ILE A 103 0.66 13.59 2.14
C ILE A 103 -0.86 13.59 2.32
N PHE A 104 -1.42 14.54 3.09
CA PHE A 104 -2.87 14.66 3.26
C PHE A 104 -3.58 14.88 1.92
N LYS A 105 -3.10 15.83 1.10
CA LYS A 105 -3.66 16.09 -0.23
C LYS A 105 -3.66 14.86 -1.13
N THR A 106 -2.62 14.03 -1.04
CA THR A 106 -2.50 12.80 -1.82
C THR A 106 -3.51 11.76 -1.34
N ILE A 107 -3.63 11.56 -0.03
CA ILE A 107 -4.60 10.64 0.59
C ILE A 107 -6.03 11.06 0.25
N ASP A 108 -6.37 12.33 0.40
CA ASP A 108 -7.69 12.88 0.07
C ASP A 108 -8.03 12.66 -1.41
N GLY A 109 -7.05 12.87 -2.29
CA GLY A 109 -7.18 12.59 -3.72
C GLY A 109 -7.48 11.12 -4.02
N ILE A 110 -6.76 10.20 -3.35
CA ILE A 110 -6.99 8.75 -3.48
C ILE A 110 -8.38 8.39 -2.98
N MET A 111 -8.77 8.89 -1.81
CA MET A 111 -10.09 8.63 -1.22
C MET A 111 -11.22 9.09 -2.15
N LYS A 112 -11.10 10.30 -2.72
CA LYS A 112 -12.07 10.83 -3.69
C LYS A 112 -12.18 9.97 -4.95
N ILE A 113 -11.05 9.54 -5.52
CA ILE A 113 -11.03 8.70 -6.73
C ILE A 113 -11.65 7.32 -6.45
N LYS A 114 -11.42 6.75 -5.26
CA LYS A 114 -11.90 5.42 -4.88
C LYS A 114 -13.31 5.43 -4.25
N GLY A 115 -13.91 6.61 -4.04
CA GLY A 115 -15.19 6.74 -3.35
C GLY A 115 -15.16 6.30 -1.88
N ILE A 116 -14.02 6.50 -1.20
CA ILE A 116 -13.83 6.16 0.21
C ILE A 116 -14.20 7.38 1.04
N ASN A 117 -15.15 7.22 1.97
CA ASN A 117 -15.68 8.32 2.77
C ASN A 117 -15.09 8.40 4.19
N SER A 118 -14.42 7.34 4.65
CA SER A 118 -13.84 7.27 6.00
C SER A 118 -12.49 6.56 6.00
N VAL A 119 -11.63 6.99 6.91
CA VAL A 119 -10.47 6.23 7.38
C VAL A 119 -10.89 5.61 8.71
N ASP A 120 -10.90 4.28 8.80
CA ASP A 120 -11.40 3.59 9.98
C ASP A 120 -10.26 3.24 10.95
N VAL A 121 -9.06 2.97 10.41
CA VAL A 121 -7.88 2.62 11.19
C VAL A 121 -6.64 3.34 10.67
N VAL A 122 -5.81 3.84 11.57
CA VAL A 122 -4.43 4.25 11.26
C VAL A 122 -3.50 3.27 11.95
N ILE A 123 -2.62 2.65 11.17
CA ILE A 123 -1.59 1.74 11.66
C ILE A 123 -0.22 2.33 11.35
N GLY A 124 0.81 1.81 11.98
CA GLY A 124 2.17 2.20 11.63
C GLY A 124 3.22 1.65 12.56
N GLY A 125 4.43 1.51 12.03
CA GLY A 125 5.60 1.23 12.85
C GLY A 125 6.02 2.47 13.67
N PRO A 126 6.78 2.30 14.76
CA PRO A 126 7.51 3.43 15.32
C PRO A 126 8.41 4.02 14.23
N PRO A 127 8.52 5.36 14.10
CA PRO A 127 9.46 5.94 13.15
C PRO A 127 10.85 5.43 13.49
N CYS A 128 11.68 5.15 12.47
CA CYS A 128 13.06 4.66 12.64
C CYS A 128 13.87 5.54 13.64
N GLN A 129 13.50 6.82 13.79
CA GLN A 129 14.10 7.75 14.75
C GLN A 129 13.79 7.48 16.23
N ALA A 130 12.69 6.78 16.55
CA ALA A 130 12.35 6.46 17.94
C ALA A 130 13.37 5.53 18.63
N TYR A 131 14.20 4.83 17.84
CA TYR A 131 15.27 3.94 18.34
C TYR A 131 16.68 4.56 18.26
N LEU A 132 16.82 5.77 17.73
CA LEU A 132 18.13 6.46 17.56
C LEU A 132 18.36 7.59 18.57
N MET A 133 17.34 7.96 19.34
CA MET A 133 17.51 8.83 20.51
C MET A 133 17.82 7.98 21.74
N VAL A 134 19.08 7.56 21.89
CA VAL A 134 19.67 7.08 23.15
C VAL A 134 20.91 7.90 23.44
#